data_AF-A0A5M8SLS4-F1
#
_entry.id   AF-A0A5M8SLS4-F1
#
_cell.length_a   1.000
_cell.length_b   1.000
_cell.length_c   1.000
_cell.angle_alpha   90.00
_cell.angle_beta   90.00
_cell.angle_gamma   90.00
#
_symmetry.space_group_name_H-M   'P 1'
#
loop_
_entity.id
_entity.type
_entity.pdbx_description
1 polymer ?
#
loop_
_entity_poly.entity_id
_entity_poly.type
_entity_poly.pdbx_seq_one_letter_code
_entity_poly.pdbx_strand_id
1 'polypeptide(L)'
;MDLLQKRGEAPALEEACALIGHEVQSLIAKSKAEFKELCRFISDIDSDHDRRSRKRVPVCLHIAAHGNENGLGFGKDTVKWDELFDILRPLCAMRHYDGDFILVMSACGATQQRLTTHFAKKAGKALRPPAYLFTTAEAEPTFPDALVSWIVFYHQLPKVSLIDKDAIKRVLKRVKAAGTTTLKYSRWDSERKRYLQYTPDS
;
A
#
# COMPACT_ATOMS: atom_id res chain seq x y z
N MET A 1 -4.59 -22.28 -4.03
CA MET A 1 -4.88 -23.03 -2.78
C MET A 1 -5.20 -22.08 -1.63
N ASP A 2 -4.46 -20.98 -1.45
CA ASP A 2 -4.64 -20.08 -0.29
C ASP A 2 -6.05 -19.49 -0.14
N LEU A 3 -6.69 -19.10 -1.25
CA LEU A 3 -8.08 -18.61 -1.24
C LEU A 3 -9.06 -19.66 -0.68
N LEU A 4 -8.93 -20.92 -1.11
CA LEU A 4 -9.79 -22.02 -0.66
C LEU A 4 -9.49 -22.43 0.78
N GLN A 5 -8.25 -22.25 1.23
CA GLN A 5 -7.80 -22.55 2.58
C GLN A 5 -7.99 -21.38 3.56
N LYS A 6 -8.51 -20.24 3.09
CA LYS A 6 -8.64 -18.99 3.86
C LYS A 6 -7.30 -18.52 4.48
N ARG A 7 -6.18 -18.75 3.80
CA ARG A 7 -4.83 -18.40 4.26
C ARG A 7 -4.34 -17.02 3.80
N GLY A 8 -5.27 -16.09 3.56
CA GLY A 8 -4.95 -14.73 3.11
C GLY A 8 -4.97 -13.70 4.25
N GLU A 9 -4.27 -12.59 4.06
CA GLU A 9 -4.28 -11.47 5.02
C GLU A 9 -5.62 -10.72 5.03
N ALA A 10 -6.28 -10.65 3.87
CA ALA A 10 -7.41 -9.74 3.65
C ALA A 10 -8.57 -9.89 4.66
N PRO A 11 -9.12 -11.10 4.95
CA PRO A 11 -10.24 -11.21 5.87
C PRO A 11 -9.91 -10.74 7.29
N ALA A 12 -8.72 -11.08 7.79
CA ALA A 12 -8.29 -10.67 9.13
C ALA A 12 -7.96 -9.18 9.21
N LEU A 13 -7.34 -8.62 8.16
CA LEU A 13 -7.06 -7.18 8.08
C LEU A 13 -8.34 -6.36 7.97
N GLU A 14 -9.33 -6.81 7.21
CA GLU A 14 -10.61 -6.11 7.06
C GLU A 14 -11.34 -6.01 8.39
N GLU A 15 -11.50 -7.12 9.13
CA GLU A 15 -12.11 -7.12 10.46
C GLU A 15 -11.33 -6.24 11.45
N ALA A 16 -10.00 -6.35 11.47
CA ALA A 16 -9.17 -5.54 12.35
C ALA A 16 -9.28 -4.03 12.02
N CYS A 17 -9.22 -3.67 10.74
CA CYS A 17 -9.31 -2.28 10.29
C CYS A 17 -10.70 -1.69 10.59
N ALA A 18 -11.77 -2.46 10.36
CA ALA A 18 -13.12 -2.06 10.69
C ALA A 18 -13.29 -1.81 12.20
N LEU A 19 -12.76 -2.71 13.05
CA LEU A 19 -12.78 -2.54 14.50
C LEU A 19 -12.00 -1.30 14.98
N ILE A 20 -10.90 -0.96 14.30
CA ILE A 20 -10.10 0.23 14.58
C ILE A 20 -10.84 1.52 14.15
N GLY A 21 -11.84 1.41 13.27
CA GLY A 21 -12.64 2.52 12.75
C GLY A 21 -12.22 3.01 11.36
N HIS A 22 -11.48 2.21 10.60
CA HIS A 22 -11.24 2.49 9.17
C HIS A 22 -12.46 2.14 8.33
N GLU A 23 -12.73 2.95 7.31
CA GLU A 23 -13.61 2.57 6.21
C GLU A 23 -12.81 1.64 5.28
N VAL A 24 -13.08 0.33 5.34
CA VAL A 24 -12.27 -0.72 4.69
C VAL A 24 -13.15 -1.63 3.84
N GLN A 25 -12.59 -2.08 2.72
CA GLN A 25 -13.21 -3.08 1.84
C GLN A 25 -12.11 -3.97 1.25
N SER A 26 -12.26 -5.29 1.37
CA SER A 26 -11.41 -6.24 0.64
C SER A 26 -11.95 -6.50 -0.75
N LEU A 27 -11.05 -6.57 -1.73
CA LEU A 27 -11.33 -6.94 -3.11
C LEU A 27 -10.35 -8.03 -3.54
N ILE A 28 -10.82 -9.02 -4.30
CA ILE A 28 -10.00 -10.15 -4.76
C ILE A 28 -9.85 -10.06 -6.27
N ALA A 29 -8.61 -9.92 -6.73
CA ALA A 29 -8.25 -10.07 -8.13
C ALA A 29 -7.72 -11.48 -8.41
N LYS A 30 -8.34 -12.19 -9.34
CA LYS A 30 -7.96 -13.56 -9.72
C LYS A 30 -7.13 -13.61 -11.01
N SER A 31 -6.99 -12.47 -11.68
CA SER A 31 -6.21 -12.30 -12.90
C SER A 31 -5.63 -10.89 -12.98
N LYS A 32 -4.68 -10.70 -13.89
CA LYS A 32 -4.13 -9.37 -14.22
C LYS A 32 -5.21 -8.41 -14.75
N ALA A 33 -6.16 -8.94 -15.53
CA ALA A 33 -7.25 -8.15 -16.10
C ALA A 33 -8.18 -7.62 -14.99
N GLU A 34 -8.61 -8.50 -14.09
CA GLU A 34 -9.43 -8.11 -12.92
C GLU A 34 -8.71 -7.09 -12.04
N PHE A 35 -7.42 -7.31 -11.75
CA PHE A 35 -6.64 -6.36 -10.95
C PHE A 35 -6.60 -4.95 -11.59
N LYS A 36 -6.47 -4.89 -12.92
CA LYS A 36 -6.50 -3.63 -13.66
C LYS A 36 -7.88 -2.95 -13.62
N GLU A 37 -8.96 -3.72 -13.69
CA GLU A 37 -10.32 -3.20 -13.57
C GLU A 37 -10.60 -2.66 -12.18
N LEU A 38 -10.18 -3.36 -11.13
CA LEU A 38 -10.32 -2.89 -9.75
C LEU A 38 -9.55 -1.59 -9.52
N CYS A 39 -8.32 -1.46 -10.03
CA CYS A 39 -7.56 -0.21 -9.91
C CYS A 39 -8.24 0.96 -10.62
N ARG A 40 -8.92 0.72 -11.75
CA ARG A 40 -9.73 1.75 -12.44
C ARG A 40 -10.96 2.13 -11.64
N PHE A 41 -11.70 1.13 -11.17
CA PHE A 41 -12.87 1.33 -10.31
C PHE A 41 -12.54 2.19 -9.08
N ILE A 42 -11.43 1.90 -8.40
CA ILE A 42 -10.97 2.70 -7.25
C ILE A 42 -10.54 4.10 -7.70
N SER A 43 -9.92 4.26 -8.88
CA SER A 43 -9.52 5.58 -9.38
C SER A 43 -10.67 6.49 -9.80
N ASP A 44 -11.86 5.91 -9.99
CA ASP A 44 -13.10 6.63 -10.28
C ASP A 44 -13.82 7.11 -9.02
N ILE A 45 -13.24 6.88 -7.82
CA ILE A 45 -13.76 7.46 -6.57
C ILE A 45 -13.73 8.98 -6.67
N ASP A 46 -14.90 9.56 -6.46
CA ASP A 46 -15.13 11.00 -6.45
C ASP A 46 -15.46 11.45 -5.02
N SER A 47 -14.62 12.34 -4.47
CA SER A 47 -14.84 12.91 -3.13
C SER A 47 -15.95 13.96 -3.10
N ASP A 48 -16.48 14.40 -4.24
CA ASP A 48 -17.63 15.32 -4.33
C ASP A 48 -18.93 14.68 -3.84
N HIS A 49 -18.99 13.34 -3.79
CA HIS A 49 -20.10 12.59 -3.18
C HIS A 49 -19.96 12.42 -1.67
N ASP A 50 -18.81 12.78 -1.10
CA ASP A 50 -18.57 12.74 0.33
C ASP A 50 -19.09 14.04 0.99
N ARG A 51 -19.45 13.97 2.26
CA ARG A 51 -19.92 15.18 2.97
C ARG A 51 -18.76 16.20 2.98
N ARG A 52 -18.96 17.37 2.35
CA ARG A 52 -18.00 18.51 2.23
C ARG A 52 -17.28 18.93 3.53
N SER A 53 -17.71 18.45 4.69
CA SER A 53 -17.09 18.69 6.00
C SER A 53 -16.03 17.64 6.41
N ARG A 54 -15.84 16.56 5.65
CA ARG A 54 -14.81 15.55 5.95
C ARG A 54 -13.43 16.08 5.57
N LYS A 55 -12.53 16.05 6.57
CA LYS A 55 -11.09 16.30 6.42
C LYS A 55 -10.55 15.44 5.28
N ARG A 56 -9.56 15.91 4.52
CA ARG A 56 -8.87 15.11 3.48
C ARG A 56 -8.41 13.76 4.07
N VAL A 57 -9.18 12.71 3.81
CA VAL A 57 -8.85 11.35 4.22
C VAL A 57 -7.86 10.80 3.20
N PRO A 58 -6.84 10.03 3.57
CA PRO A 58 -6.00 9.32 2.61
C PRO A 58 -6.66 8.03 2.10
N VAL A 59 -6.44 7.67 0.83
CA VAL A 59 -6.75 6.33 0.32
C VAL A 59 -5.53 5.44 0.51
N CYS A 60 -5.71 4.31 1.18
CA CYS A 60 -4.68 3.30 1.35
C CYS A 60 -5.02 2.05 0.52
N LEU A 61 -4.25 1.77 -0.53
CA LEU A 61 -4.34 0.51 -1.26
C LEU A 61 -3.33 -0.49 -0.68
N HIS A 62 -3.84 -1.55 -0.03
CA HIS A 62 -3.05 -2.68 0.41
C HIS A 62 -3.11 -3.81 -0.62
N ILE A 63 -1.96 -4.22 -1.14
CA ILE A 63 -1.83 -5.36 -2.04
C ILE A 63 -1.15 -6.49 -1.29
N ALA A 64 -1.90 -7.54 -0.98
CA ALA A 64 -1.38 -8.79 -0.43
C ALA A 64 -1.39 -9.85 -1.54
N ALA A 65 -0.21 -10.31 -1.94
CA ALA A 65 -0.08 -11.29 -3.02
C ALA A 65 1.23 -12.07 -2.88
N HIS A 66 1.29 -13.23 -3.53
CA HIS A 66 2.58 -13.85 -3.81
C HIS A 66 3.37 -12.96 -4.75
N GLY A 67 4.69 -12.94 -4.58
CA GLY A 67 5.58 -12.14 -5.40
C GLY A 67 6.96 -12.77 -5.52
N ASN A 68 7.76 -12.20 -6.40
CA ASN A 68 9.17 -12.54 -6.58
C ASN A 68 9.93 -11.32 -7.13
N GLU A 69 11.18 -11.51 -7.51
CA GLU A 69 12.02 -10.47 -8.11
C GLU A 69 11.42 -9.82 -9.38
N ASN A 70 10.52 -10.50 -10.08
CA ASN A 70 9.97 -10.09 -11.37
C ASN A 70 8.58 -9.44 -11.28
N GLY A 71 7.83 -9.67 -10.19
CA GLY A 71 6.48 -9.10 -10.06
C GLY A 71 5.59 -9.78 -9.03
N LEU A 72 4.28 -9.57 -9.19
CA LEU A 72 3.23 -10.11 -8.34
C LEU A 72 2.38 -11.15 -9.08
N GLY A 73 2.00 -12.22 -8.38
CA GLY A 73 1.15 -13.29 -8.91
C GLY A 73 -0.34 -13.01 -8.70
N PHE A 74 -1.14 -13.14 -9.77
CA PHE A 74 -2.60 -13.03 -9.73
C PHE A 74 -3.21 -14.22 -10.49
N GLY A 75 -3.59 -15.26 -9.73
CA GLY A 75 -4.01 -16.53 -10.33
C GLY A 75 -2.87 -17.17 -11.13
N LYS A 76 -3.08 -17.36 -12.44
CA LYS A 76 -2.04 -17.85 -13.37
C LYS A 76 -1.17 -16.72 -13.95
N ASP A 77 -1.59 -15.48 -13.79
CA ASP A 77 -0.92 -14.34 -14.40
C ASP A 77 0.19 -13.82 -13.48
N THR A 78 1.24 -13.29 -14.09
CA THR A 78 2.24 -12.48 -13.38
C THR A 78 2.15 -11.05 -13.87
N VAL A 79 1.98 -10.11 -12.95
CA VAL A 79 2.06 -8.67 -13.21
C VAL A 79 3.48 -8.24 -12.90
N LYS A 80 4.24 -7.89 -13.94
CA LYS A 80 5.61 -7.41 -13.76
C LYS A 80 5.62 -6.06 -13.07
N TRP A 81 6.72 -5.70 -12.41
CA TRP A 81 6.85 -4.42 -11.70
C TRP A 81 6.56 -3.19 -12.58
N ASP A 82 7.07 -3.16 -13.81
CA ASP A 82 6.82 -2.09 -14.78
C ASP A 82 5.33 -2.01 -15.15
N GLU A 83 4.67 -3.17 -15.30
CA GLU A 83 3.24 -3.25 -15.61
C GLU A 83 2.38 -2.85 -14.41
N LEU A 84 2.83 -3.17 -13.19
CA LEU A 84 2.18 -2.76 -11.95
C LEU A 84 2.12 -1.24 -11.86
N PHE A 85 3.21 -0.53 -12.22
CA PHE A 85 3.18 0.93 -12.32
C PHE A 85 2.09 1.42 -13.29
N ASP A 86 1.99 0.83 -14.49
CA ASP A 86 0.98 1.24 -15.47
C ASP A 86 -0.46 0.96 -15.00
N ILE A 87 -0.66 -0.13 -14.26
CA ILE A 87 -1.96 -0.48 -13.67
C ILE A 87 -2.34 0.49 -12.54
N LEU A 88 -1.38 0.89 -11.70
CA LEU A 88 -1.60 1.81 -10.58
C LEU A 88 -1.68 3.28 -11.01
N ARG A 89 -1.24 3.60 -12.23
CA ARG A 89 -1.20 4.98 -12.76
C ARG A 89 -2.52 5.76 -12.60
N PRO A 90 -3.72 5.19 -12.84
CA PRO A 90 -4.98 5.89 -12.65
C PRO A 90 -5.18 6.43 -11.22
N LEU A 91 -4.76 5.67 -10.19
CA LEU A 91 -4.84 6.09 -8.78
C LEU A 91 -3.96 7.31 -8.49
N CYS A 92 -2.87 7.47 -9.24
CA CYS A 92 -2.00 8.64 -9.13
C CYS A 92 -2.54 9.87 -9.87
N ALA A 93 -3.61 9.72 -10.64
CA ALA A 93 -4.19 10.75 -11.52
C ALA A 93 -5.66 11.05 -11.19
N MET A 94 -6.15 10.63 -10.02
CA MET A 94 -7.51 10.93 -9.55
C MET A 94 -7.71 12.45 -9.46
N ARG A 95 -8.61 12.99 -10.28
CA ARG A 95 -8.85 14.45 -10.38
C ARG A 95 -9.80 14.96 -9.30
N HIS A 96 -10.76 14.12 -8.92
CA HIS A 96 -11.84 14.44 -8.00
C HIS A 96 -11.56 13.97 -6.57
N TYR A 97 -10.32 13.60 -6.28
CA TYR A 97 -9.89 13.15 -4.96
C TYR A 97 -8.66 13.94 -4.53
N ASP A 98 -8.76 14.71 -3.44
CA ASP A 98 -7.68 15.60 -2.99
C ASP A 98 -6.86 15.05 -1.82
N GLY A 99 -7.21 13.87 -1.32
CA GLY A 99 -6.47 13.12 -0.30
C GLY A 99 -5.16 12.50 -0.81
N ASP A 100 -4.30 12.13 0.14
CA ASP A 100 -3.05 11.42 -0.16
C ASP A 100 -3.34 9.97 -0.59
N PHE A 101 -2.61 9.49 -1.59
CA PHE A 101 -2.59 8.07 -1.96
C PHE A 101 -1.44 7.37 -1.22
N ILE A 102 -1.74 6.31 -0.47
CA ILE A 102 -0.78 5.42 0.17
C ILE A 102 -0.85 4.06 -0.51
N LEU A 103 0.31 3.54 -0.89
CA LEU A 103 0.47 2.18 -1.41
C LEU A 103 1.13 1.31 -0.34
N VAL A 104 0.54 0.15 -0.06
CA VAL A 104 1.08 -0.86 0.84
C VAL A 104 1.21 -2.16 0.07
N MET A 105 2.37 -2.82 0.16
CA MET A 105 2.60 -4.11 -0.50
C MET A 105 3.10 -5.14 0.52
N SER A 106 2.29 -6.17 0.72
CA SER A 106 2.66 -7.40 1.42
C SER A 106 2.91 -8.50 0.39
N ALA A 107 4.16 -8.68 -0.01
CA ALA A 107 4.57 -9.68 -0.98
C ALA A 107 6.06 -10.02 -0.86
N CYS A 108 6.42 -11.27 -1.15
CA CYS A 108 7.82 -11.65 -1.33
C CYS A 108 8.42 -10.85 -2.51
N GLY A 109 9.70 -10.47 -2.38
CA GLY A 109 10.37 -9.66 -3.41
C GLY A 109 9.88 -8.21 -3.54
N ALA A 110 8.94 -7.75 -2.71
CA ALA A 110 8.48 -6.35 -2.70
C ALA A 110 9.62 -5.35 -2.43
N THR A 111 10.74 -5.78 -1.88
CA THR A 111 11.94 -4.96 -1.72
C THR A 111 12.63 -4.62 -3.05
N GLN A 112 12.37 -5.41 -4.11
CA GLN A 112 12.95 -5.28 -5.45
C GLN A 112 12.00 -4.62 -6.46
N GLN A 113 10.88 -4.09 -5.99
CA GLN A 113 9.74 -3.60 -6.78
C GLN A 113 10.01 -2.53 -7.84
N ARG A 114 11.10 -1.75 -7.77
CA ARG A 114 11.47 -0.66 -8.70
C ARG A 114 10.42 0.43 -9.02
N LEU A 115 9.13 0.30 -8.66
CA LEU A 115 8.05 1.30 -8.79
C LEU A 115 8.46 2.68 -8.31
N THR A 116 9.21 2.80 -7.20
CA THR A 116 9.71 4.10 -6.71
C THR A 116 10.49 4.86 -7.79
N THR A 117 11.26 4.14 -8.62
CA THR A 117 11.99 4.71 -9.76
C THR A 117 11.05 5.07 -10.90
N HIS A 118 10.06 4.23 -11.22
CA HIS A 118 9.07 4.52 -12.27
C HIS A 118 8.22 5.75 -11.92
N PHE A 119 7.72 5.82 -10.69
CA PHE A 119 7.01 6.97 -10.16
C PHE A 119 7.88 8.24 -10.21
N ALA A 120 9.14 8.18 -9.75
CA ALA A 120 10.03 9.34 -9.80
C ALA A 120 10.27 9.84 -11.24
N LYS A 121 10.47 8.94 -12.20
CA LYS A 121 10.68 9.27 -13.62
C LYS A 121 9.45 9.90 -14.28
N LYS A 122 8.24 9.60 -13.80
CA LYS A 122 6.97 10.01 -14.42
C LYS A 122 6.20 11.03 -13.59
N ALA A 123 6.70 11.43 -12.42
CA ALA A 123 6.07 12.41 -11.56
C ALA A 123 5.96 13.78 -12.26
N GLY A 124 4.80 14.41 -12.15
CA GLY A 124 4.51 15.69 -12.80
C GLY A 124 3.14 16.23 -12.43
N LYS A 125 2.70 17.33 -13.08
CA LYS A 125 1.43 17.99 -12.75
C LYS A 125 0.20 17.08 -12.89
N ALA A 126 0.25 16.09 -13.77
CA ALA A 126 -0.86 15.18 -14.04
C ALA A 126 -0.77 13.83 -13.29
N LEU A 127 0.34 13.57 -12.57
CA LEU A 127 0.58 12.31 -11.88
C LEU A 127 1.21 12.60 -10.52
N ARG A 128 0.41 12.40 -9.46
CA ARG A 128 0.80 12.49 -8.06
C ARG A 128 1.20 11.09 -7.57
N PRO A 129 2.50 10.81 -7.35
CA PRO A 129 2.92 9.51 -6.84
C PRO A 129 2.32 9.21 -5.46
N PRO A 130 2.28 7.93 -5.03
CA PRO A 130 1.95 7.59 -3.66
C PRO A 130 2.80 8.39 -2.68
N ALA A 131 2.16 9.05 -1.72
CA ALA A 131 2.85 9.81 -0.67
C ALA A 131 3.78 8.90 0.14
N TYR A 132 3.31 7.68 0.40
CA TYR A 132 4.09 6.60 0.97
C TYR A 132 3.88 5.30 0.20
N LEU A 133 4.97 4.55 0.05
CA LEU A 133 4.98 3.14 -0.30
C LEU A 133 5.50 2.36 0.91
N PHE A 134 4.64 1.59 1.58
CA PHE A 134 5.05 0.71 2.68
C PHE A 134 5.24 -0.72 2.16
N THR A 135 6.30 -1.39 2.60
CA THR A 135 6.56 -2.79 2.29
C THR A 135 7.12 -3.50 3.52
N THR A 136 7.09 -4.82 3.52
CA THR A 136 7.97 -5.61 4.38
C THR A 136 9.44 -5.36 4.00
N ALA A 137 10.34 -5.47 4.97
CA ALA A 137 11.77 -5.27 4.76
C ALA A 137 12.49 -6.60 4.45
N GLU A 138 11.94 -7.70 4.93
CA GLU A 138 12.37 -9.07 4.69
C GLU A 138 12.07 -9.49 3.24
N ALA A 139 12.92 -10.35 2.68
CA ALA A 139 12.73 -10.87 1.32
C ALA A 139 11.54 -11.84 1.22
N GLU A 140 11.36 -12.66 2.26
CA GLU A 140 10.37 -13.73 2.35
C GLU A 140 9.67 -13.69 3.72
N PRO A 141 8.82 -12.68 3.99
CA PRO A 141 8.04 -12.65 5.23
C PRO A 141 7.01 -13.79 5.24
N THR A 142 6.76 -14.40 6.40
CA THR A 142 5.64 -15.34 6.50
C THR A 142 4.32 -14.57 6.56
N PHE A 143 3.25 -15.10 5.96
CA PHE A 143 1.93 -14.47 6.00
C PHE A 143 1.43 -14.19 7.43
N PRO A 144 1.52 -15.12 8.41
CA PRO A 144 1.10 -14.83 9.79
C PRO A 144 1.88 -13.67 10.43
N ASP A 145 3.19 -13.63 10.23
CA ASP A 145 4.07 -12.61 10.80
C ASP A 145 3.84 -11.22 10.19
N ALA A 146 3.68 -11.19 8.86
CA ALA A 146 3.28 -10.00 8.13
C ALA A 146 1.92 -9.49 8.61
N LEU A 147 0.93 -10.38 8.74
CA LEU A 147 -0.42 -10.03 9.19
C LEU A 147 -0.43 -9.34 10.55
N VAL A 148 0.27 -9.89 11.55
CA VAL A 148 0.37 -9.26 12.88
C VAL A 148 0.98 -7.85 12.77
N SER A 149 2.04 -7.72 11.99
CA SER A 149 2.75 -6.45 11.80
C SER A 149 1.86 -5.42 11.11
N TRP A 150 1.07 -5.82 10.11
CA TRP A 150 0.11 -4.97 9.42
C TRP A 150 -1.06 -4.55 10.31
N ILE A 151 -1.59 -5.44 11.15
CA ILE A 151 -2.64 -5.09 12.13
C ILE A 151 -2.13 -4.00 13.08
N VAL A 152 -0.93 -4.17 13.65
CA VAL A 152 -0.33 -3.16 14.52
C VAL A 152 -0.10 -1.86 13.76
N PHE A 153 0.37 -1.94 12.51
CA PHE A 153 0.57 -0.77 11.65
C PHE A 153 -0.74 0.02 11.45
N TYR A 154 -1.82 -0.64 11.05
CA TYR A 154 -3.12 0.01 10.83
C TYR A 154 -3.76 0.52 12.12
N HIS A 155 -3.45 -0.09 13.27
CA HIS A 155 -3.86 0.43 14.56
C HIS A 155 -3.12 1.71 14.98
N GLN A 156 -1.86 1.86 14.57
CA GLN A 156 -1.00 2.98 14.96
C GLN A 156 -1.05 4.16 13.99
N LEU A 157 -1.18 3.90 12.68
CA LEU A 157 -1.10 4.92 11.63
C LEU A 157 -2.13 6.06 11.77
N PRO A 158 -3.42 5.82 12.11
CA PRO A 158 -4.40 6.90 12.27
C PRO A 158 -4.10 7.89 13.41
N LYS A 159 -3.24 7.49 14.35
CA LYS A 159 -2.90 8.28 15.54
C LYS A 159 -1.83 9.32 15.25
N VAL A 160 -1.29 9.35 14.03
CA VAL A 160 -0.22 10.26 13.62
C VAL A 160 -0.56 10.96 12.32
N SER A 161 0.05 12.12 12.10
CA SER A 161 -0.11 12.83 10.84
C SER A 161 0.88 12.31 9.80
N LEU A 162 0.42 12.07 8.56
CA LEU A 162 1.26 11.59 7.47
C LEU A 162 2.38 12.57 7.07
N ILE A 163 2.21 13.87 7.37
CA ILE A 163 3.25 14.88 7.12
C ILE A 163 4.39 14.83 8.16
N ASP A 164 4.11 14.32 9.38
CA ASP A 164 5.11 14.16 10.43
C ASP A 164 5.88 12.84 10.21
N LYS A 165 6.94 12.95 9.41
CA LYS A 165 7.83 11.82 9.09
C LYS A 165 8.39 11.13 10.34
N ASP A 166 8.67 11.86 11.41
CA ASP A 166 9.28 11.28 12.60
C ASP A 166 8.24 10.55 13.45
N ALA A 167 6.98 10.99 13.44
CA ALA A 167 5.86 10.19 13.95
C ALA A 167 5.68 8.88 13.18
N ILE A 168 5.75 8.90 11.85
CA ILE A 168 5.67 7.68 11.03
C ILE A 168 6.83 6.73 11.34
N LYS A 169 8.06 7.23 11.50
CA LYS A 169 9.20 6.40 11.96
C LYS A 169 8.94 5.76 13.32
N ARG A 170 8.35 6.50 14.27
CA ARG A 170 7.95 5.96 15.59
C ARG A 170 6.89 4.87 15.45
N VAL A 171 5.93 5.02 14.55
CA VAL A 171 4.96 3.96 14.23
C VAL A 171 5.68 2.69 13.76
N LEU A 172 6.60 2.79 12.78
CA LEU A 172 7.33 1.63 12.29
C LEU A 172 8.22 0.99 13.36
N LYS A 173 8.83 1.78 14.25
CA LYS A 173 9.56 1.24 15.41
C LYS A 173 8.65 0.46 16.37
N ARG A 174 7.44 0.96 16.64
CA ARG A 174 6.45 0.24 17.47
C ARG A 174 5.97 -1.04 16.80
N VAL A 175 5.75 -1.02 15.49
CA VAL A 175 5.41 -2.24 14.74
C VAL A 175 6.53 -3.27 14.87
N LYS A 176 7.79 -2.88 14.65
CA LYS A 176 8.93 -3.78 14.84
C LYS A 176 9.05 -4.32 16.26
N ALA A 177 8.75 -3.50 17.27
CA ALA A 177 8.81 -3.92 18.68
C ALA A 177 7.67 -4.88 19.08
N ALA A 178 6.52 -4.82 18.41
CA ALA A 178 5.33 -5.61 18.72
C ALA A 178 5.12 -6.81 17.77
N GLY A 179 5.70 -6.75 16.58
CA GLY A 179 5.52 -7.71 15.50
C GLY A 179 6.81 -8.44 15.15
N THR A 180 6.67 -9.44 14.29
CA THR A 180 7.74 -10.33 13.85
C THR A 180 8.34 -9.91 12.51
N THR A 181 7.65 -9.07 11.74
CA THR A 181 8.08 -8.56 10.42
C THR A 181 8.40 -7.08 10.49
N THR A 182 9.57 -6.70 10.00
CA THR A 182 10.00 -5.31 9.91
C THR A 182 9.33 -4.64 8.73
N LEU A 183 8.61 -3.56 8.99
CA LEU A 183 8.05 -2.72 7.94
C LEU A 183 8.99 -1.56 7.62
N LYS A 184 9.06 -1.20 6.33
CA LYS A 184 9.79 -0.03 5.85
C LYS A 184 8.91 0.85 4.99
N TYR A 185 9.33 2.09 4.77
CA TYR A 185 8.68 2.98 3.82
C TYR A 185 9.64 3.50 2.76
N SER A 186 9.07 3.86 1.61
CA SER A 186 9.59 4.85 0.68
C SER A 186 8.60 6.02 0.64
N ARG A 187 9.01 7.21 1.09
CA ARG A 187 8.18 8.42 1.15
C ARG A 187 8.51 9.34 -0.01
N TRP A 188 7.50 9.83 -0.73
CA TRP A 188 7.68 10.80 -1.80
C TRP A 188 8.13 12.16 -1.25
N ASP A 189 9.20 12.71 -1.81
CA ASP A 189 9.69 14.07 -1.58
C ASP A 189 9.41 14.90 -2.83
N SER A 190 8.40 15.77 -2.76
CA SER A 190 7.93 16.57 -3.90
C SER A 190 8.94 17.63 -4.34
N GLU A 191 9.73 18.17 -3.41
CA GLU A 191 10.77 19.16 -3.70
C GLU A 191 11.91 18.52 -4.48
N ARG A 192 12.36 17.34 -4.02
CA ARG A 192 13.48 16.61 -4.62
C ARG A 192 13.06 15.64 -5.73
N LYS A 193 11.76 15.50 -5.99
CA LYS A 193 11.14 14.58 -6.96
C LYS A 193 11.68 13.15 -6.87
N ARG A 194 11.84 12.64 -5.64
CA ARG A 194 12.38 11.29 -5.39
C ARG A 194 11.78 10.68 -4.13
N TYR A 195 11.93 9.36 -4.00
CA TYR A 195 11.56 8.67 -2.77
C TYR A 195 12.71 8.68 -1.76
N LEU A 196 12.39 8.96 -0.50
CA LEU A 196 13.29 8.80 0.65
C LEU A 196 12.89 7.56 1.43
N GLN A 197 13.87 6.73 1.77
CA GLN A 197 13.63 5.44 2.42
C GLN A 197 13.89 5.51 3.92
N TYR A 198 13.21 4.66 4.66
CA TYR A 198 13.50 4.39 6.06
C TYR A 198 13.09 2.96 6.40
N THR A 199 14.01 2.26 7.06
CA THR A 199 13.78 0.97 7.70
C THR A 199 14.17 1.15 9.17
N PRO A 200 13.36 0.73 10.14
CA PRO A 200 13.74 0.77 11.54
C PRO A 200 15.00 -0.06 11.80
N ASP A 201 16.05 0.59 12.32
CA ASP A 201 17.25 -0.10 12.80
C ASP A 201 16.92 -1.05 13.97
N SER A 202 17.82 -2.00 14.23
CA SER A 202 17.75 -2.89 15.40
C SER A 202 18.13 -2.17 16.68
#